data_AF-A0A4P0XP65-F1
#
_entry.id   AF-A0A4P0XP65-F1
#
_cell.length_a   1.000
_cell.length_b   1.000
_cell.length_c   1.000
_cell.angle_alpha   90.00
_cell.angle_beta   90.00
_cell.angle_gamma   90.00
#
_symmetry.space_group_name_H-M   'P 1'
#
loop_
_entity.id
_entity.type
_entity.pdbx_description
1 polymer ?
#
loop_
_entity_poly.entity_id
_entity_poly.type
_entity_poly.pdbx_seq_one_letter_code
_entity_poly.pdbx_strand_id
1 'polypeptide(L)' 'MDNEFLARNSTRCMINFLEEYKVVNTDRLHVAILASLLGKEVNFYPNSYYKNEAVYNYSLFNRYPKTCFITAS' A
#
# COMPACT_ATOMS: atom_id res chain seq x y z
N MET A 1 -6.92 -9.55 -25.02
CA MET A 1 -6.21 -10.58 -24.23
C MET A 1 -4.91 -10.04 -23.64
N ASP A 2 -4.29 -9.01 -24.23
CA ASP A 2 -2.98 -8.50 -23.81
C ASP A 2 -2.96 -7.63 -22.55
N ASN A 3 -4.02 -6.84 -22.29
CA ASN A 3 -4.05 -5.92 -21.14
C ASN A 3 -4.05 -6.63 -19.78
N GLU A 4 -4.71 -7.78 -19.68
CA GLU A 4 -4.77 -8.55 -18.43
C GLU A 4 -3.40 -9.14 -18.08
N PHE A 5 -2.71 -9.68 -19.08
CA PHE A 5 -1.36 -10.23 -18.91
C PHE A 5 -0.36 -9.14 -18.49
N LEU A 6 -0.43 -7.96 -19.14
CA LEU A 6 0.38 -6.81 -18.77
C LEU A 6 0.09 -6.36 -17.33
N ALA A 7 -1.18 -6.18 -16.95
CA ALA A 7 -1.55 -5.79 -15.59
C ALA A 7 -1.07 -6.79 -14.53
N ARG A 8 -1.18 -8.10 -14.82
CA ARG A 8 -0.69 -9.17 -13.93
C ARG A 8 0.82 -9.11 -13.76
N ASN A 9 1.57 -8.94 -14.84
CA ASN A 9 3.02 -8.87 -14.78
C ASN A 9 3.49 -7.59 -14.08
N SER A 10 2.86 -6.44 -14.35
CA SER A 10 3.17 -5.19 -13.66
C SER A 10 2.94 -5.30 -12.15
N THR A 11 1.84 -5.90 -11.73
CA THR A 11 1.55 -6.12 -10.30
C THR A 11 2.58 -7.05 -9.66
N ARG A 12 2.99 -8.11 -10.38
CA ARG A 12 4.02 -9.05 -9.89
C ARG A 12 5.39 -8.38 -9.76
N CYS A 13 5.77 -7.52 -10.70
CA CYS A 13 6.99 -6.72 -10.58
C CYS A 13 6.95 -5.82 -9.34
N MET A 14 5.81 -5.18 -9.07
CA MET A 14 5.65 -4.34 -7.88
C MET A 14 5.75 -5.15 -6.58
N ILE A 15 5.16 -6.34 -6.54
CA ILE A 15 5.28 -7.25 -5.38
C ILE A 15 6.74 -7.65 -5.16
N ASN A 16 7.41 -8.14 -6.21
CA ASN A 16 8.82 -8.55 -6.11
C ASN A 16 9.71 -7.42 -5.60
N PHE A 17 9.47 -6.19 -6.07
CA PHE A 17 10.20 -5.01 -5.59
C PHE A 17 9.95 -4.75 -4.10
N LEU A 18 8.70 -4.84 -3.62
CA LEU A 18 8.35 -4.60 -2.22
C LEU A 18 8.82 -5.72 -1.28
N GLU A 19 9.00 -6.95 -1.77
CA GLU A 19 9.44 -8.09 -0.96
C GLU A 19 10.83 -7.90 -0.36
N GLU A 20 11.73 -7.19 -1.05
CA GLU A 20 13.12 -6.97 -0.62
C GLU A 20 13.23 -5.99 0.57
N TYR A 21 12.18 -5.22 0.84
CA TYR A 21 12.17 -4.20 1.90
C TYR A 21 11.46 -4.68 3.16
N LYS A 22 11.91 -4.19 4.32
CA LYS A 22 11.25 -4.41 5.62
C LYS A 22 10.19 -3.34 5.91
N VAL A 23 10.51 -2.09 5.57
CA VAL A 23 9.68 -0.90 5.83
C VAL A 23 9.37 -0.19 4.51
N VAL A 24 8.12 0.22 4.33
CA VAL A 24 7.63 0.91 3.13
C VAL A 24 6.99 2.25 3.52
N ASN A 25 7.51 3.34 2.96
CA ASN A 25 6.97 4.69 3.13
C ASN A 25 6.27 5.11 1.84
N THR A 26 4.98 5.43 1.87
CA THR A 26 4.26 5.77 0.63
C THR A 26 3.01 6.62 0.85
N ASP A 27 2.68 7.46 -0.14
CA ASP A 27 1.41 8.17 -0.29
C ASP A 27 0.51 7.52 -1.37
N ARG A 28 0.95 6.39 -1.95
CA ARG A 28 0.22 5.67 -3.01
C ARG A 28 -0.60 4.54 -2.39
N LEU A 29 -1.92 4.66 -2.53
CA LEU A 29 -2.87 3.72 -1.93
C LEU A 29 -2.58 2.24 -2.23
N HIS A 30 -2.40 1.90 -3.50
CA HIS A 30 -2.20 0.49 -3.89
C HIS A 30 -0.84 -0.06 -3.44
N VAL A 31 0.18 0.80 -3.30
CA VAL A 31 1.48 0.41 -2.75
C VAL A 31 1.33 0.07 -1.26
N ALA A 32 0.59 0.90 -0.51
CA ALA A 32 0.30 0.63 0.89
C ALA A 32 -0.47 -0.69 1.06
N ILE A 33 -1.54 -0.90 0.28
CA ILE A 33 -2.33 -2.14 0.33
C ILE A 33 -1.46 -3.38 0.03
N LEU A 34 -0.65 -3.35 -1.03
CA LEU A 34 0.22 -4.47 -1.37
C LEU A 34 1.26 -4.74 -0.28
N ALA A 35 1.90 -3.70 0.25
CA ALA A 35 2.88 -3.84 1.33
C ALA A 35 2.22 -4.37 2.62
N SER A 36 1.00 -3.94 2.94
CA SER A 36 0.20 -4.48 4.06
C SER A 36 -0.13 -5.97 3.85
N LEU A 37 -0.52 -6.37 2.63
CA LEU A 37 -0.76 -7.78 2.28
C LEU A 37 0.50 -8.64 2.42
N LEU A 38 1.66 -8.09 2.08
CA LEU A 38 2.96 -8.73 2.27
C LEU A 38 3.44 -8.72 3.74
N GLY A 39 2.66 -8.16 4.67
CA GLY A 39 2.97 -8.12 6.10
C GLY A 39 4.15 -7.22 6.47
N LYS A 40 4.47 -6.25 5.61
CA LYS A 40 5.54 -5.27 5.82
C LYS A 40 5.14 -4.20 6.83
N GLU A 41 6.13 -3.49 7.36
CA GLU A 41 5.89 -2.27 8.14
C GLU A 41 5.61 -1.13 7.16
N VAL A 42 4.44 -0.50 7.25
CA VAL A 42 3.97 0.48 6.25
C VAL A 42 3.66 1.80 6.94
N ASN A 43 4.36 2.85 6.53
CA ASN A 43 4.07 4.23 6.89
C ASN A 43 3.30 4.86 5.75
N PHE A 44 1.98 4.98 5.94
CA PHE A 44 1.06 5.44 4.93
C PHE A 44 0.72 6.91 5.12
N TYR A 45 0.94 7.72 4.08
CA TYR A 45 0.76 9.17 4.15
C TYR A 45 -0.55 9.61 3.47
N PRO A 46 -1.17 10.70 3.95
CA PRO A 46 -2.33 11.29 3.29
C PRO A 46 -1.98 11.79 1.90
N ASN A 47 -2.95 11.72 1.00
CA ASN A 47 -2.93 12.43 -0.27
C ASN A 47 -4.09 13.43 -0.33
N SER A 48 -4.11 14.23 -1.39
CA SER A 48 -5.19 15.18 -1.64
C SER A 48 -6.57 14.50 -1.60
N TYR A 49 -7.56 15.19 -1.05
CA TYR A 49 -8.96 14.77 -0.95
C TYR A 49 -9.26 13.61 0.04
N TYR A 50 -8.44 13.42 1.08
CA TYR A 50 -8.74 12.46 2.16
C TYR A 50 -8.93 10.99 1.69
N LYS A 51 -8.53 10.67 0.47
CA LYS A 51 -8.82 9.35 -0.15
C LYS A 51 -8.05 8.25 0.57
N ASN A 52 -6.77 8.48 0.85
CA ASN A 52 -5.94 7.51 1.55
C ASN A 52 -6.43 7.29 2.99
N GLU A 53 -6.84 8.35 3.67
CA GLU A 53 -7.31 8.28 5.05
C GLU A 53 -8.61 7.47 5.16
N ALA A 54 -9.59 7.75 4.30
CA ALA A 54 -10.86 7.02 4.30
C ALA A 54 -10.65 5.51 4.08
N VAL A 55 -9.76 5.14 3.14
CA VAL A 55 -9.46 3.73 2.87
C VAL A 55 -8.65 3.10 3.99
N TYR A 56 -7.70 3.82 4.58
CA TYR A 56 -6.94 3.33 5.73
C TYR A 56 -7.87 3.02 6.91
N ASN A 57 -8.76 3.94 7.26
CA ASN A 57 -9.68 3.80 8.37
C ASN A 57 -10.64 2.62 8.19
N TYR A 58 -11.15 2.42 6.98
CA TYR A 58 -12.12 1.35 6.71
C TYR A 58 -11.48 -0.03 6.52
N SER A 59 -10.32 -0.10 5.86
CA SER A 59 -9.75 -1.36 5.36
C SER A 59 -8.46 -1.79 6.05
N LEU A 60 -7.66 -0.84 6.57
CA LEU A 60 -6.30 -1.12 7.04
C LEU A 60 -6.16 -1.07 8.56
N PHE A 61 -6.76 -0.08 9.23
CA PHE A 61 -6.55 0.26 10.63
C PHE A 61 -6.60 -0.93 11.61
N ASN A 62 -7.60 -1.81 11.48
CA ASN A 62 -7.75 -2.96 12.37
C ASN A 62 -7.33 -4.30 11.76
N ARG A 63 -7.07 -4.34 10.44
CA ARG A 63 -6.76 -5.60 9.72
C ARG A 63 -5.26 -5.81 9.56
N TYR A 64 -4.49 -4.73 9.46
CA TYR A 64 -3.06 -4.77 9.22
C TYR A 64 -2.33 -3.94 10.29
N PRO A 65 -2.03 -4.54 11.46
CA PRO A 65 -1.52 -3.81 12.63
C PRO A 65 -0.12 -3.20 12.43
N LYS A 66 0.61 -3.64 11.39
CA LYS A 66 1.92 -3.09 11.01
C LYS A 66 1.83 -1.89 10.06
N THR A 67 0.61 -1.47 9.70
CA THR A 67 0.38 -0.33 8.82
C THR A 67 -0.13 0.86 9.63
N CYS A 68 0.66 1.93 9.66
CA CYS A 68 0.37 3.15 10.40
C CYS A 68 0.06 4.28 9.43
N PHE A 69 -0.92 5.12 9.76
CA PHE A 69 -1.20 6.34 9.01
C PHE A 69 -0.48 7.52 9.65
N ILE A 70 0.41 8.16 8.89
CA ILE A 70 1.23 9.29 9.34
C ILE A 70 0.59 10.58 8.83
N THR A 71 -0.09 11.33 9.69
CA THR A 71 -0.55 12.68 9.36
C THR A 71 0.59 13.67 9.58
N ALA A 72 0.81 14.55 8.60
CA ALA A 72 1.70 15.70 8.80
C ALA A 72 0.93 16.76 9.61
N SER A 73 1.49 17.15 10.75
CA SER A 73 1.02 18.24 11.61
C SER A 73 1.13 19.60 10.94
#